data_AF-X1ACQ3-F1
#
_entry.id   AF-X1ACQ3-F1
#
_cell.length_a   1.000
_cell.length_b   1.000
_cell.length_c   1.000
_cell.angle_alpha   90.00
_cell.angle_beta   90.00
_cell.angle_gamma   90.00
#
_symmetry.space_group_name_H-M   'P 1'
#
loop_
_entity.id
_entity.type
_entity.pdbx_description
1 polymer ?
#
loop_
_entity_poly.entity_id
_entity_poly.type
_entity_poly.pdbx_seq_one_letter_code
_entity_poly.pdbx_strand_id
1 'polypeptide(L)'
;TKEWSKKDIGSMRRDILSLINPFAWEKDLRISEDQIVDPGFNVTFETPEFEEFTGVFSSRYLEAAWCTLNGQVDNNGKVELKIDTWQGATDTLHHPFDKTFTLGPLGFRIYWFKRDTDDYKEFEFGISDVRKAGKEYGGVRVYYDDFRVFPYGESGNDWLGIDREKGARTAVLSKYFETQRKDLFRPLLLGPGNAQLIGAIFLSRKDNPNIIIAMSRDKLVENDAFFELHEIIKTAIQWMTIIYARETEERRRIVRESKEESTATTLDKIIDFVETAKKEADSEEKAEALRVIQDLVVTLEDEI
;
A
#
# COMPACT_ATOMS: atom_id res chain seq x y z
N THR A 1 -7.07 43.83 2.90
CA THR A 1 -7.46 42.41 3.03
C THR A 1 -6.30 41.60 2.51
N LYS A 2 -5.78 40.62 3.26
CA LYS A 2 -4.62 39.85 2.81
C LYS A 2 -5.08 38.93 1.66
N GLU A 3 -4.42 39.01 0.52
CA GLU A 3 -4.69 38.09 -0.60
C GLU A 3 -4.25 36.68 -0.20
N TRP A 4 -5.08 35.70 -0.54
CA TRP A 4 -4.81 34.29 -0.23
C TRP A 4 -3.84 33.72 -1.25
N SER A 5 -2.73 33.15 -0.78
CA SER A 5 -1.81 32.46 -1.66
C SER A 5 -2.18 30.98 -1.83
N LYS A 6 -1.70 30.37 -2.91
CA LYS A 6 -1.75 28.91 -3.15
C LYS A 6 -1.25 28.08 -1.95
N LYS A 7 -0.25 28.62 -1.22
CA LYS A 7 0.32 27.98 -0.02
C LYS A 7 -0.63 28.05 1.17
N ASP A 8 -1.38 29.14 1.30
CA ASP A 8 -2.34 29.36 2.40
C ASP A 8 -3.57 28.46 2.24
N ILE A 9 -4.14 28.36 1.04
CA ILE A 9 -5.24 27.42 0.73
C ILE A 9 -4.79 25.98 0.96
N GLY A 10 -3.57 25.66 0.53
CA GLY A 10 -2.96 24.37 0.82
C GLY A 10 -2.80 24.09 2.32
N SER A 11 -2.54 25.11 3.16
CA SER A 11 -2.47 24.95 4.62
C SER A 11 -3.82 24.80 5.26
N MET A 12 -4.79 25.60 4.85
CA MET A 12 -6.16 25.49 5.35
C MET A 12 -6.76 24.12 5.02
N ARG A 13 -6.51 23.58 3.83
CA ARG A 13 -6.87 22.20 3.46
C ARG A 13 -6.23 21.16 4.39
N ARG A 14 -4.97 21.38 4.81
CA ARG A 14 -4.26 20.51 5.76
C ARG A 14 -4.90 20.53 7.13
N ASP A 15 -5.12 21.72 7.66
CA ASP A 15 -5.69 21.91 8.99
C ASP A 15 -7.11 21.35 9.03
N ILE A 16 -7.90 21.59 7.98
CA ILE A 16 -9.25 21.03 7.85
C ILE A 16 -9.24 19.49 7.74
N LEU A 17 -8.36 18.87 6.96
CA LEU A 17 -8.25 17.39 6.94
C LEU A 17 -7.66 16.79 8.22
N SER A 18 -6.94 17.58 9.02
CA SER A 18 -6.53 17.14 10.36
C SER A 18 -7.73 17.05 11.32
N LEU A 19 -8.76 17.88 11.07
CA LEU A 19 -9.99 17.98 11.85
C LEU A 19 -11.09 17.05 11.31
N ILE A 20 -11.09 16.77 10.01
CA ILE A 20 -12.03 15.83 9.39
C ILE A 20 -11.47 14.43 9.53
N ASN A 21 -12.25 13.53 10.12
CA ASN A 21 -11.98 12.10 10.04
C ASN A 21 -12.24 11.62 8.59
N PRO A 22 -11.21 11.21 7.83
CA PRO A 22 -11.42 10.70 6.46
C PRO A 22 -12.18 9.36 6.45
N PHE A 23 -12.37 8.76 7.63
CA PHE A 23 -13.14 7.53 7.88
C PHE A 23 -14.48 7.85 8.59
N ALA A 24 -14.93 9.12 8.63
CA ALA A 24 -16.16 9.52 9.34
C ALA A 24 -17.41 8.76 8.85
N TRP A 25 -17.39 8.28 7.61
CA TRP A 25 -18.46 7.56 6.93
C TRP A 25 -18.36 6.03 7.06
N GLU A 26 -17.33 5.50 7.73
CA GLU A 26 -17.11 4.06 7.89
C GLU A 26 -17.87 3.51 9.09
N LYS A 27 -19.21 3.60 9.00
CA LYS A 27 -20.13 3.07 10.03
C LYS A 27 -19.90 1.58 10.28
N ASP A 28 -19.51 0.84 9.25
CA ASP A 28 -19.30 -0.61 9.29
C ASP A 28 -18.07 -1.04 10.11
N LEU A 29 -17.17 -0.12 10.46
CA LEU A 29 -16.05 -0.39 11.35
C LEU A 29 -16.36 -0.07 12.81
N ARG A 30 -17.50 0.56 13.10
CA ARG A 30 -17.92 0.94 14.44
C ARG A 30 -18.79 -0.17 15.04
N ILE A 31 -18.45 -0.56 16.26
CA ILE A 31 -19.00 -1.77 16.90
C ILE A 31 -20.33 -1.53 17.63
N SER A 32 -20.69 -0.27 17.94
CA SER A 32 -21.94 0.04 18.66
C SER A 32 -22.95 0.80 17.80
N GLU A 33 -24.16 0.25 17.65
CA GLU A 33 -25.30 0.88 16.95
C GLU A 33 -25.98 2.02 17.75
N ASP A 34 -25.80 2.09 19.07
CA ASP A 34 -26.60 2.95 19.97
C ASP A 34 -26.08 4.38 20.22
N GLN A 35 -25.03 4.84 19.52
CA GLN A 35 -24.48 6.19 19.70
C GLN A 35 -25.11 7.19 18.71
N ILE A 36 -25.44 8.41 19.16
CA ILE A 36 -25.80 9.53 18.27
C ILE A 36 -24.56 9.78 17.38
N VAL A 37 -24.66 9.33 16.13
CA VAL A 37 -23.56 9.30 15.19
C VAL A 37 -23.29 10.72 14.70
N ASP A 38 -22.10 11.24 14.99
CA ASP A 38 -21.57 12.39 14.24
C ASP A 38 -21.38 11.91 12.77
N PRO A 39 -22.15 12.45 11.80
CA PRO A 39 -22.01 12.09 10.38
C PRO A 39 -20.63 12.45 9.81
N GLY A 40 -19.79 13.13 10.60
CA GLY A 40 -18.61 13.81 10.14
C GLY A 40 -18.98 15.05 9.35
N PHE A 41 -17.95 15.71 8.82
CA PHE A 41 -18.10 16.88 7.98
C PHE A 41 -17.55 16.57 6.59
N ASN A 42 -18.40 16.65 5.58
CA ASN A 42 -17.96 16.71 4.18
C ASN A 42 -17.55 18.15 3.88
N VAL A 43 -16.28 18.38 3.64
CA VAL A 43 -15.81 19.70 3.22
C VAL A 43 -15.67 19.74 1.71
N THR A 44 -16.49 20.59 1.12
CA THR A 44 -16.40 20.99 -0.28
C THR A 44 -15.63 22.29 -0.32
N PHE A 45 -14.53 22.32 -1.06
CA PHE A 45 -13.79 23.55 -1.31
C PHE A 45 -14.37 24.20 -2.58
N GLU A 46 -14.76 25.46 -2.48
CA GLU A 46 -15.11 26.29 -3.64
C GLU A 46 -13.99 27.32 -3.80
N THR A 47 -13.07 27.08 -4.75
CA THR A 47 -11.91 27.94 -5.00
C THR A 47 -11.86 28.31 -6.49
N PRO A 48 -12.68 29.29 -6.96
CA PRO A 48 -12.76 29.66 -8.38
C PRO A 48 -11.43 30.13 -8.98
N GLU A 49 -10.59 30.76 -8.16
CA GLU A 49 -9.25 31.26 -8.55
C GLU A 49 -8.19 30.14 -8.59
N PHE A 50 -8.51 28.98 -8.01
CA PHE A 50 -7.64 27.81 -7.95
C PHE A 50 -8.48 26.54 -8.19
N GLU A 51 -8.93 26.33 -9.43
CA GLU A 51 -9.82 25.21 -9.81
C GLU A 51 -9.29 23.84 -9.37
N GLU A 52 -7.97 23.64 -9.34
CA GLU A 52 -7.31 22.42 -8.83
C GLU A 52 -7.64 22.09 -7.36
N PHE A 53 -8.18 23.06 -6.62
CA PHE A 53 -8.63 22.89 -5.24
C PHE A 53 -10.15 22.89 -5.10
N THR A 54 -10.94 22.99 -6.16
CA THR A 54 -12.40 22.97 -6.06
C THR A 54 -12.91 21.51 -5.99
N GLY A 55 -13.88 21.23 -5.11
CA GLY A 55 -14.55 19.92 -5.01
C GLY A 55 -14.63 19.33 -3.60
N VAL A 56 -15.31 18.18 -3.49
CA VAL A 56 -15.45 17.40 -2.25
C VAL A 56 -14.11 16.75 -1.93
N PHE A 57 -13.50 17.11 -0.80
CA PHE A 57 -12.10 16.79 -0.51
C PHE A 57 -11.89 15.52 0.35
N SER A 58 -12.92 14.69 0.54
CA SER A 58 -12.89 13.63 1.56
C SER A 58 -13.00 12.18 1.09
N SER A 59 -13.08 11.85 -0.22
CA SER A 59 -13.24 10.44 -0.65
C SER A 59 -12.47 10.01 -1.91
N ARG A 60 -12.45 10.80 -2.98
CA ARG A 60 -11.86 10.38 -4.27
C ARG A 60 -10.37 10.06 -4.23
N TYR A 61 -9.60 10.69 -3.33
CA TYR A 61 -8.19 10.38 -3.24
C TYR A 61 -7.93 9.00 -2.62
N LEU A 62 -8.84 8.46 -1.81
CA LEU A 62 -8.74 7.12 -1.24
C LEU A 62 -8.99 6.03 -2.30
N GLU A 63 -9.77 6.34 -3.34
CA GLU A 63 -9.99 5.45 -4.49
C GLU A 63 -8.70 5.18 -5.26
N ALA A 64 -7.69 6.05 -5.15
CA ALA A 64 -6.36 5.84 -5.72
C ALA A 64 -5.44 4.96 -4.88
N ALA A 65 -5.91 4.43 -3.76
CA ALA A 65 -5.17 3.42 -3.03
C ALA A 65 -5.08 2.15 -3.89
N TRP A 66 -3.88 1.55 -3.96
CA TRP A 66 -3.72 0.27 -4.62
C TRP A 66 -4.54 -0.83 -3.93
N CYS A 67 -4.61 -0.80 -2.60
CA CYS A 67 -5.47 -1.70 -1.86
C CYS A 67 -6.06 -1.05 -0.62
N THR A 68 -7.20 -1.62 -0.22
CA THR A 68 -7.87 -1.36 1.05
C THR A 68 -7.81 -2.63 1.88
N LEU A 69 -7.16 -2.56 3.04
CA LEU A 69 -7.14 -3.61 4.04
C LEU A 69 -8.16 -3.26 5.12
N ASN A 70 -9.15 -4.13 5.29
CA ASN A 70 -10.12 -4.10 6.37
C ASN A 70 -9.76 -5.18 7.39
N GLY A 71 -9.87 -4.87 8.67
CA GLY A 71 -9.71 -5.87 9.73
C GLY A 71 -10.69 -5.65 10.86
N GLN A 72 -11.14 -6.76 11.44
CA GLN A 72 -12.01 -6.78 12.60
C GLN A 72 -11.52 -7.81 13.61
N VAL A 73 -11.69 -7.47 14.88
CA VAL A 73 -11.54 -8.41 15.99
C VAL A 73 -12.94 -8.65 16.56
N ASP A 74 -13.30 -9.92 16.77
CA ASP A 74 -14.58 -10.29 17.34
C ASP A 74 -14.57 -10.28 18.89
N ASN A 75 -15.72 -10.55 19.50
CA ASN A 75 -15.86 -10.65 20.97
C ASN A 75 -15.01 -11.76 21.61
N ASN A 76 -14.50 -12.70 20.83
CA ASN A 76 -13.68 -13.81 21.28
C ASN A 76 -12.18 -13.55 21.04
N GLY A 77 -11.80 -12.33 20.64
CA GLY A 77 -10.43 -11.98 20.33
C GLY A 77 -9.91 -12.65 19.06
N LYS A 78 -10.78 -13.11 18.17
CA LYS A 78 -10.41 -13.67 16.87
C LYS A 78 -10.38 -12.58 15.82
N VAL A 79 -9.40 -12.65 14.93
CA VAL A 79 -9.19 -11.64 13.89
C VAL A 79 -9.72 -12.14 12.55
N GLU A 80 -10.36 -11.26 11.80
CA GLU A 80 -10.69 -11.42 10.38
C GLU A 80 -10.10 -10.26 9.59
N LEU A 81 -9.43 -10.59 8.49
CA LEU A 81 -8.82 -9.61 7.60
C LEU A 81 -9.40 -9.77 6.20
N LYS A 82 -9.67 -8.66 5.52
CA LYS A 82 -10.12 -8.63 4.12
C LYS A 82 -9.32 -7.59 3.36
N ILE A 83 -8.80 -7.96 2.20
CA ILE A 83 -8.11 -7.04 1.30
C ILE A 83 -8.90 -6.93 0.01
N ASP A 84 -9.15 -5.69 -0.41
CA ASP A 84 -9.70 -5.35 -1.71
C ASP A 84 -8.64 -4.55 -2.48
N THR A 85 -8.17 -5.09 -3.61
CA THR A 85 -7.20 -4.42 -4.49
C THR A 85 -7.94 -3.62 -5.56
N TRP A 86 -7.33 -2.54 -6.06
CA TRP A 86 -7.89 -1.74 -7.15
C TRP A 86 -8.17 -2.59 -8.40
N GLN A 87 -7.32 -3.58 -8.71
CA GLN A 87 -7.57 -4.51 -9.83
C GLN A 87 -8.81 -5.41 -9.65
N GLY A 88 -9.56 -5.27 -8.55
CA GLY A 88 -10.79 -6.00 -8.26
C GLY A 88 -10.56 -7.36 -7.61
N ALA A 89 -9.30 -7.73 -7.31
CA ALA A 89 -9.02 -8.94 -6.56
C ALA A 89 -9.31 -8.70 -5.06
N THR A 90 -10.12 -9.58 -4.49
CA THR A 90 -10.44 -9.63 -3.07
C THR A 90 -9.85 -10.90 -2.46
N ASP A 91 -9.20 -10.78 -1.31
CA ASP A 91 -8.72 -11.91 -0.50
C ASP A 91 -9.24 -11.74 0.93
N THR A 92 -9.53 -12.85 1.61
CA THR A 92 -10.04 -12.84 2.98
C THR A 92 -9.33 -13.90 3.81
N LEU A 93 -8.84 -13.48 4.97
CA LEU A 93 -8.11 -14.31 5.89
C LEU A 93 -8.83 -14.37 7.23
N HIS A 94 -9.41 -15.53 7.49
CA HIS A 94 -10.06 -15.82 8.76
C HIS A 94 -9.04 -16.38 9.74
N HIS A 95 -8.93 -15.75 10.89
CA HIS A 95 -8.15 -16.21 12.04
C HIS A 95 -6.69 -16.53 11.71
N PRO A 96 -5.91 -15.56 11.19
CA PRO A 96 -4.50 -15.78 10.87
C PRO A 96 -3.62 -16.17 12.06
N PHE A 97 -4.10 -15.94 13.28
CA PHE A 97 -3.35 -16.11 14.51
C PHE A 97 -3.63 -17.48 15.12
N ASP A 98 -2.58 -18.12 15.64
CA ASP A 98 -2.65 -19.37 16.41
C ASP A 98 -3.11 -19.16 17.87
N LYS A 99 -3.60 -17.97 18.18
CA LYS A 99 -4.04 -17.52 19.49
C LYS A 99 -5.24 -16.58 19.37
N THR A 100 -5.96 -16.42 20.48
CA THR A 100 -6.96 -15.37 20.65
C THR A 100 -6.36 -14.21 21.43
N PHE A 101 -6.78 -13.00 21.10
CA PHE A 101 -6.37 -11.78 21.79
C PHE A 101 -7.27 -11.51 23.01
N THR A 102 -6.75 -10.77 23.98
CA THR A 102 -7.53 -10.29 25.14
C THR A 102 -8.24 -8.97 24.85
N LEU A 103 -7.90 -8.33 23.73
CA LEU A 103 -8.64 -7.21 23.17
C LEU A 103 -10.09 -7.59 22.88
N GLY A 104 -10.99 -6.67 23.21
CA GLY A 104 -12.37 -6.78 22.77
C GLY A 104 -12.52 -6.42 21.30
N PRO A 105 -13.76 -6.35 20.82
CA PRO A 105 -14.03 -5.96 19.46
C PRO A 105 -13.34 -4.65 19.08
N LEU A 106 -12.72 -4.63 17.90
CA LEU A 106 -12.20 -3.43 17.27
C LEU A 106 -12.29 -3.57 15.74
N GLY A 107 -12.40 -2.43 15.06
CA GLY A 107 -12.39 -2.36 13.60
C GLY A 107 -11.25 -1.47 13.12
N PHE A 108 -10.63 -1.82 12.00
CA PHE A 108 -9.63 -0.97 11.37
C PHE A 108 -9.68 -1.05 9.86
N ARG A 109 -9.23 0.03 9.22
CA ARG A 109 -9.03 0.09 7.78
C ARG A 109 -7.74 0.82 7.44
N ILE A 110 -7.02 0.29 6.46
CA ILE A 110 -5.74 0.81 6.02
C ILE A 110 -5.71 0.82 4.50
N TYR A 111 -5.49 2.01 3.93
CA TYR A 111 -5.28 2.24 2.51
C TYR A 111 -3.78 2.27 2.21
N TRP A 112 -3.34 1.62 1.14
CA TRP A 112 -1.95 1.67 0.68
C TRP A 112 -1.82 2.30 -0.69
N PHE A 113 -1.10 3.42 -0.74
CA PHE A 113 -0.71 4.14 -1.94
C PHE A 113 0.66 3.69 -2.47
N LYS A 114 0.70 3.30 -3.74
CA LYS A 114 1.96 3.01 -4.44
C LYS A 114 2.74 4.30 -4.71
N ARG A 115 3.98 4.13 -5.16
CA ARG A 115 4.85 5.25 -5.58
C ARG A 115 5.08 5.25 -7.09
N ASP A 116 4.27 4.51 -7.83
CA ASP A 116 4.34 4.47 -9.28
C ASP A 116 3.51 5.61 -9.86
N THR A 117 4.07 6.35 -10.82
CA THR A 117 3.36 7.43 -11.51
C THR A 117 2.24 6.92 -12.39
N ASP A 118 2.39 5.72 -12.94
CA ASP A 118 1.46 5.17 -13.93
C ASP A 118 0.12 4.80 -13.30
N ASP A 119 0.14 4.42 -12.02
CA ASP A 119 -1.05 4.14 -11.21
C ASP A 119 -1.94 5.38 -11.02
N TYR A 120 -1.52 6.59 -11.41
CA TYR A 120 -2.29 7.81 -11.17
C TYR A 120 -2.79 8.51 -12.43
N LYS A 121 -2.56 7.94 -13.61
CA LYS A 121 -2.93 8.57 -14.90
C LYS A 121 -4.43 8.73 -15.11
N GLU A 122 -5.23 7.89 -14.46
CA GLU A 122 -6.70 7.89 -14.59
C GLU A 122 -7.38 8.88 -13.64
N PHE A 123 -6.64 9.51 -12.73
CA PHE A 123 -7.18 10.50 -11.79
C PHE A 123 -6.89 11.94 -12.21
N GLU A 124 -7.70 12.85 -11.67
CA GLU A 124 -7.53 14.30 -11.81
C GLU A 124 -6.30 14.84 -11.05
N PHE A 125 -5.57 13.97 -10.33
CA PHE A 125 -4.40 14.32 -9.52
C PHE A 125 -3.21 13.41 -9.81
N GLY A 126 -2.00 13.91 -9.58
CA GLY A 126 -0.77 13.17 -9.85
C GLY A 126 -0.16 12.54 -8.61
N ILE A 127 0.94 11.81 -8.82
CA ILE A 127 1.73 11.21 -7.73
C ILE A 127 2.22 12.27 -6.71
N SER A 128 2.43 13.52 -7.14
CA SER A 128 2.85 14.62 -6.27
C SER A 128 1.82 14.91 -5.19
N ASP A 129 0.54 14.84 -5.54
CA ASP A 129 -0.58 15.12 -4.66
C ASP A 129 -0.76 13.99 -3.66
N VAL A 130 -0.65 12.74 -4.13
CA VAL A 130 -0.64 11.55 -3.26
C VAL A 130 0.54 11.58 -2.28
N ARG A 131 1.74 11.95 -2.72
CA ARG A 131 2.91 12.11 -1.83
C ARG A 131 2.70 13.22 -0.80
N LYS A 132 2.07 14.32 -1.20
CA LYS A 132 1.74 15.43 -0.30
C LYS A 132 0.70 14.99 0.74
N ALA A 133 -0.35 14.29 0.30
CA ALA A 133 -1.36 13.70 1.17
C ALA A 133 -0.74 12.68 2.13
N GLY A 134 0.12 11.79 1.65
CA GLY A 134 0.83 10.81 2.47
C GLY A 134 1.79 11.41 3.49
N LYS A 135 2.40 12.57 3.21
CA LYS A 135 3.21 13.28 4.23
C LYS A 135 2.38 13.87 5.36
N GLU A 136 1.12 14.20 5.07
CA GLU A 136 0.23 14.92 5.97
C GLU A 136 -0.70 13.98 6.75
N TYR A 137 -1.26 13.00 6.06
CA TYR A 137 -2.26 12.06 6.58
C TYR A 137 -1.72 10.65 6.69
N GLY A 138 -0.47 10.44 6.29
CA GLY A 138 0.13 9.12 6.30
C GLY A 138 0.32 8.59 7.71
N GLY A 139 0.19 7.28 7.82
CA GLY A 139 0.24 6.52 9.04
C GLY A 139 -1.11 5.93 9.42
N VAL A 140 -1.07 5.07 10.44
CA VAL A 140 -2.25 4.42 11.00
C VAL A 140 -2.62 5.14 12.29
N ARG A 141 -3.77 5.82 12.26
CA ARG A 141 -4.31 6.59 13.38
C ARG A 141 -5.13 5.72 14.32
N VAL A 142 -5.18 6.11 15.59
CA VAL A 142 -5.99 5.44 16.61
C VAL A 142 -7.11 6.37 17.07
N TYR A 143 -8.33 5.86 17.08
CA TYR A 143 -9.52 6.50 17.61
C TYR A 143 -10.04 5.68 18.78
N TYR A 144 -10.33 6.35 19.89
CA TYR A 144 -10.83 5.75 21.11
C TYR A 144 -12.11 6.49 21.54
N ASP A 145 -13.25 5.79 21.53
CA ASP A 145 -14.59 6.38 21.68
C ASP A 145 -14.83 7.53 20.67
N ASP A 146 -14.47 7.32 19.40
CA ASP A 146 -14.50 8.31 18.30
C ASP A 146 -13.55 9.52 18.47
N PHE A 147 -12.80 9.63 19.58
CA PHE A 147 -11.77 10.66 19.75
C PHE A 147 -10.42 10.21 19.22
N ARG A 148 -9.76 11.08 18.44
CA ARG A 148 -8.40 10.84 17.96
C ARG A 148 -7.41 10.82 19.13
N VAL A 149 -6.61 9.76 19.20
CA VAL A 149 -5.53 9.60 20.18
C VAL A 149 -4.19 9.91 19.52
N PHE A 150 -3.57 11.01 19.94
CA PHE A 150 -2.20 11.34 19.54
C PHE A 150 -1.18 10.51 20.35
N PRO A 151 0.05 10.32 19.84
CA PRO A 151 0.61 10.76 18.56
C PRO A 151 0.47 9.72 17.43
N TYR A 152 -0.42 8.73 17.57
CA TYR A 152 -0.50 7.59 16.66
C TYR A 152 -0.94 8.02 15.25
N GLY A 153 -0.10 7.73 14.25
CA GLY A 153 -0.33 8.14 12.86
C GLY A 153 0.01 9.61 12.58
N GLU A 154 0.80 10.25 13.46
CA GLU A 154 1.41 11.56 13.17
C GLU A 154 2.65 11.45 12.28
N SER A 155 2.93 12.54 11.56
CA SER A 155 4.18 12.67 10.83
C SER A 155 5.37 12.57 11.79
N GLY A 156 6.31 11.66 11.50
CA GLY A 156 7.46 11.38 12.35
C GLY A 156 7.18 10.42 13.52
N ASN A 157 5.94 9.98 13.72
CA ASN A 157 5.60 8.96 14.70
C ASN A 157 5.42 7.58 14.01
N ASP A 158 6.50 6.80 14.00
CA ASP A 158 6.51 5.43 13.47
C ASP A 158 6.20 4.40 14.56
N TRP A 159 5.03 4.51 15.20
CA TRP A 159 4.66 3.64 16.32
C TRP A 159 4.55 2.16 15.95
N LEU A 160 4.28 1.85 14.67
CA LEU A 160 4.30 0.49 14.13
C LEU A 160 5.72 0.03 13.71
N GLY A 161 6.71 0.92 13.75
CA GLY A 161 8.09 0.64 13.38
C GLY A 161 8.31 0.29 11.90
N ILE A 162 7.39 0.65 11.01
CA ILE A 162 7.38 0.26 9.60
C ILE A 162 8.58 0.87 8.88
N ASP A 163 8.75 2.18 8.98
CA ASP A 163 9.84 2.89 8.31
C ASP A 163 11.18 2.51 8.92
N ARG A 164 11.24 2.37 10.26
CA ARG A 164 12.44 1.95 10.99
C ARG A 164 12.92 0.58 10.54
N GLU A 165 12.03 -0.42 10.51
CA GLU A 165 12.38 -1.80 10.14
C GLU A 165 12.72 -1.94 8.66
N LYS A 166 12.03 -1.21 7.79
CA LYS A 166 12.32 -1.17 6.36
C LYS A 166 13.68 -0.52 6.08
N GLY A 167 13.96 0.63 6.72
CA GLY A 167 15.23 1.35 6.58
C GLY A 167 16.43 0.55 7.09
N ALA A 168 16.29 -0.10 8.25
CA ALA A 168 17.32 -0.97 8.82
C ALA A 168 17.43 -2.34 8.10
N ARG A 169 16.48 -2.68 7.21
CA ARG A 169 16.35 -3.99 6.57
C ARG A 169 16.24 -5.15 7.58
N THR A 170 15.63 -4.88 8.73
CA THR A 170 15.44 -5.82 9.85
C THR A 170 14.02 -6.36 9.95
N ALA A 171 13.11 -5.94 9.06
CA ALA A 171 11.73 -6.43 9.04
C ALA A 171 11.67 -7.96 9.00
N VAL A 172 11.05 -8.57 10.03
CA VAL A 172 10.86 -10.01 10.16
C VAL A 172 9.41 -10.35 9.86
N LEU A 173 9.19 -11.33 8.99
CA LEU A 173 7.86 -11.82 8.70
C LEU A 173 7.31 -12.58 9.89
N SER A 174 6.07 -12.31 10.24
CA SER A 174 5.36 -13.04 11.28
C SER A 174 5.27 -14.52 10.92
N LYS A 175 5.40 -15.39 11.95
CA LYS A 175 5.26 -16.85 11.83
C LYS A 175 3.94 -17.25 11.17
N TYR A 176 2.90 -16.41 11.30
CA TYR A 176 1.57 -16.60 10.71
C TYR A 176 1.56 -16.65 9.18
N PHE A 177 2.63 -16.17 8.54
CA PHE A 177 2.71 -16.09 7.08
C PHE A 177 3.84 -16.91 6.43
N GLU A 178 4.43 -17.85 7.16
CA GLU A 178 5.52 -18.67 6.63
C GLU A 178 5.10 -19.47 5.39
N THR A 179 3.88 -19.99 5.36
CA THR A 179 3.36 -20.76 4.22
C THR A 179 3.01 -19.85 3.04
N GLN A 180 2.43 -18.68 3.30
CA GLN A 180 2.04 -17.71 2.29
C GLN A 180 3.27 -17.04 1.65
N ARG A 181 4.39 -16.98 2.38
CA ARG A 181 5.65 -16.46 1.84
C ARG A 181 6.27 -17.37 0.78
N LYS A 182 5.94 -18.67 0.71
CA LYS A 182 6.65 -19.65 -0.12
C LYS A 182 6.95 -19.06 -1.51
N ASP A 183 8.23 -19.11 -1.88
CA ASP A 183 8.81 -18.56 -3.13
C ASP A 183 9.06 -17.04 -3.19
N LEU A 184 8.79 -16.27 -2.13
CA LEU A 184 9.09 -14.84 -2.05
C LEU A 184 10.39 -14.55 -1.28
N PHE A 185 11.33 -13.88 -1.95
CA PHE A 185 12.56 -13.38 -1.36
C PHE A 185 12.34 -12.04 -0.64
N ARG A 186 12.41 -12.05 0.70
CA ARG A 186 12.30 -10.85 1.57
C ARG A 186 11.13 -9.92 1.19
N PRO A 187 9.87 -10.42 1.16
CA PRO A 187 8.71 -9.65 0.67
C PRO A 187 8.49 -8.33 1.42
N LEU A 188 8.86 -8.26 2.71
CA LEU A 188 8.69 -7.06 3.54
C LEU A 188 9.49 -5.85 3.07
N LEU A 189 10.55 -6.03 2.26
CA LEU A 189 11.29 -4.90 1.68
C LEU A 189 10.48 -4.16 0.61
N LEU A 190 9.51 -4.85 0.00
CA LEU A 190 8.56 -4.28 -0.96
C LEU A 190 7.35 -3.63 -0.28
N GLY A 191 7.22 -3.77 1.04
CA GLY A 191 6.11 -3.23 1.82
C GLY A 191 5.99 -1.70 1.78
N PRO A 192 4.88 -1.15 2.28
CA PRO A 192 4.67 0.28 2.37
C PRO A 192 5.69 0.96 3.30
N GLY A 193 5.97 2.24 3.07
CA GLY A 193 6.44 3.12 4.16
C GLY A 193 5.26 3.75 4.89
N ASN A 194 5.48 4.36 6.06
CA ASN A 194 4.41 4.94 6.88
C ASN A 194 3.61 6.00 6.10
N ALA A 195 4.31 6.88 5.36
CA ALA A 195 3.69 7.89 4.50
C ALA A 195 2.93 7.34 3.28
N GLN A 196 3.02 6.03 3.01
CA GLN A 196 2.24 5.36 1.95
C GLN A 196 0.96 4.71 2.50
N LEU A 197 0.81 4.66 3.82
CA LEU A 197 -0.37 4.14 4.47
C LEU A 197 -1.25 5.29 4.91
N ILE A 198 -2.56 5.17 4.74
CA ILE A 198 -3.52 6.03 5.43
C ILE A 198 -4.49 5.08 6.10
N GLY A 199 -4.47 5.03 7.44
CA GLY A 199 -5.28 4.06 8.18
C GLY A 199 -5.92 4.65 9.42
N ALA A 200 -6.99 3.99 9.87
CA ALA A 200 -7.63 4.25 11.14
C ALA A 200 -7.97 2.95 11.85
N ILE A 201 -7.86 2.99 13.16
CA ILE A 201 -8.28 1.96 14.09
C ILE A 201 -9.31 2.57 15.01
N PHE A 202 -10.44 1.88 15.18
CA PHE A 202 -11.54 2.28 16.04
C PHE A 202 -11.62 1.35 17.25
N LEU A 203 -11.51 1.94 18.42
CA LEU A 203 -11.56 1.30 19.72
C LEU A 203 -12.67 1.93 20.55
N SER A 204 -13.35 1.14 21.37
CA SER A 204 -14.29 1.64 22.38
C SER A 204 -13.79 1.31 23.77
N ARG A 205 -14.04 2.19 24.74
CA ARG A 205 -13.70 1.94 26.15
C ARG A 205 -14.56 0.86 26.78
N LYS A 206 -15.82 0.76 26.34
CA LYS A 206 -16.76 -0.26 26.80
C LYS A 206 -16.25 -1.65 26.46
N ASP A 207 -15.76 -1.84 25.23
CA ASP A 207 -15.37 -3.15 24.73
C ASP A 207 -13.88 -3.42 24.94
N ASN A 208 -13.04 -2.38 25.05
CA ASN A 208 -11.59 -2.47 25.26
C ASN A 208 -11.14 -1.74 26.55
N PRO A 209 -11.55 -2.22 27.74
CA PRO A 209 -11.20 -1.57 29.02
C PRO A 209 -9.70 -1.65 29.34
N ASN A 210 -8.99 -2.61 28.74
CA ASN A 210 -7.55 -2.80 28.93
C ASN A 210 -6.69 -1.87 28.05
N ILE A 211 -7.27 -1.17 27.07
CA ILE A 211 -6.58 -0.08 26.38
C ILE A 211 -6.70 1.17 27.24
N ILE A 212 -5.58 1.59 27.83
CA ILE A 212 -5.56 2.71 28.79
C ILE A 212 -4.89 3.91 28.15
N ILE A 213 -5.54 5.09 28.24
CA ILE A 213 -4.92 6.37 27.90
C ILE A 213 -4.12 6.85 29.11
N ALA A 214 -2.87 7.28 28.90
CA ALA A 214 -2.03 7.83 29.96
C ALA A 214 -2.68 9.06 30.63
N MET A 215 -2.32 9.34 31.89
CA MET A 215 -2.87 10.49 32.64
C MET A 215 -2.64 11.84 31.95
N SER A 216 -1.54 11.96 31.23
CA SER A 216 -1.18 13.12 30.40
C SER A 216 -2.03 13.24 29.13
N ARG A 217 -2.89 12.26 28.82
CA ARG A 217 -3.78 12.18 27.64
C ARG A 217 -3.07 12.31 26.29
N ASP A 218 -1.79 11.99 26.28
CA ASP A 218 -0.86 12.19 25.18
C ASP A 218 -0.44 10.90 24.50
N LYS A 219 -0.73 9.72 25.09
CA LYS A 219 -0.45 8.40 24.51
C LYS A 219 -1.26 7.29 25.18
N LEU A 220 -1.29 6.11 24.57
CA LEU A 220 -1.73 4.89 25.23
C LEU A 220 -0.61 4.38 26.16
N VAL A 221 -1.02 3.70 27.23
CA VAL A 221 -0.10 2.99 28.11
C VAL A 221 0.36 1.73 27.41
N GLU A 222 1.68 1.52 27.36
CA GLU A 222 2.32 0.34 26.77
C GLU A 222 2.15 -0.89 27.68
N ASN A 223 0.94 -1.45 27.68
CA ASN A 223 0.60 -2.69 28.37
C ASN A 223 0.36 -3.83 27.37
N ASP A 224 0.00 -5.01 27.87
CA ASP A 224 -0.22 -6.19 27.03
C ASP A 224 -1.26 -5.94 25.93
N ALA A 225 -2.36 -5.25 26.23
CA ALA A 225 -3.39 -4.91 25.25
C ALA A 225 -2.86 -3.99 24.13
N PHE A 226 -1.99 -3.03 24.46
CA PHE A 226 -1.33 -2.20 23.46
C PHE A 226 -0.41 -3.04 22.54
N PHE A 227 0.35 -3.97 23.11
CA PHE A 227 1.24 -4.83 22.31
C PHE A 227 0.47 -5.84 21.45
N GLU A 228 -0.67 -6.35 21.92
CA GLU A 228 -1.59 -7.14 21.13
C GLU A 228 -2.13 -6.34 19.93
N LEU A 229 -2.56 -5.10 20.16
CA LEU A 229 -3.05 -4.22 19.10
C LEU A 229 -1.96 -3.99 18.06
N HIS A 230 -0.76 -3.66 18.53
CA HIS A 230 0.40 -3.46 17.67
C HIS A 230 0.73 -4.71 16.85
N GLU A 231 0.67 -5.91 17.44
CA GLU A 231 0.88 -7.19 16.74
C GLU A 231 -0.17 -7.43 15.65
N ILE A 232 -1.45 -7.22 15.95
CA ILE A 232 -2.56 -7.40 14.99
C ILE A 232 -2.34 -6.52 13.77
N ILE A 233 -2.14 -5.22 13.99
CA ILE A 233 -2.04 -4.23 12.92
C ILE A 233 -0.79 -4.46 12.07
N LYS A 234 0.36 -4.72 12.70
CA LYS A 234 1.59 -5.05 11.95
C LYS A 234 1.43 -6.31 11.12
N THR A 235 0.81 -7.35 11.68
CA THR A 235 0.60 -8.62 10.97
C THR A 235 -0.33 -8.40 9.78
N ALA A 236 -1.40 -7.63 9.94
CA ALA A 236 -2.29 -7.27 8.83
C ALA A 236 -1.55 -6.50 7.70
N ILE A 237 -0.65 -5.58 8.05
CA ILE A 237 0.20 -4.86 7.08
C ILE A 237 1.21 -5.80 6.38
N GLN A 238 1.71 -6.82 7.07
CA GLN A 238 2.55 -7.84 6.45
C GLN A 238 1.77 -8.66 5.43
N TRP A 239 0.51 -8.99 5.70
CA TRP A 239 -0.34 -9.74 4.77
C TRP A 239 -0.55 -9.00 3.45
N MET A 240 -0.96 -7.72 3.50
CA MET A 240 -1.06 -6.89 2.28
C MET A 240 0.27 -6.78 1.54
N THR A 241 1.40 -6.74 2.26
CA THR A 241 2.74 -6.72 1.66
C THR A 241 3.06 -8.01 0.90
N ILE A 242 2.61 -9.17 1.40
CA ILE A 242 2.79 -10.45 0.71
C ILE A 242 1.99 -10.48 -0.59
N ILE A 243 0.74 -10.02 -0.57
CA ILE A 243 -0.09 -9.92 -1.79
C ILE A 243 0.60 -9.03 -2.82
N TYR A 244 1.08 -7.86 -2.40
CA TYR A 244 1.81 -6.96 -3.29
C TYR A 244 3.10 -7.59 -3.86
N ALA A 245 3.86 -8.30 -3.02
CA ALA A 245 5.08 -8.97 -3.45
C ALA A 245 4.80 -10.06 -4.50
N ARG A 246 3.72 -10.83 -4.35
CA ARG A 246 3.28 -11.82 -5.35
C ARG A 246 2.91 -11.15 -6.68
N GLU A 247 2.09 -10.11 -6.66
CA GLU A 247 1.72 -9.35 -7.86
C GLU A 247 2.96 -8.75 -8.55
N THR A 248 3.95 -8.33 -7.76
CA THR A 248 5.21 -7.77 -8.28
C THR A 248 6.09 -8.83 -8.93
N GLU A 249 6.24 -10.00 -8.31
CA GLU A 249 7.01 -11.11 -8.90
C GLU A 249 6.34 -11.65 -10.17
N GLU A 250 5.01 -11.77 -10.18
CA GLU A 250 4.28 -12.19 -11.38
C GLU A 250 4.48 -11.21 -12.53
N ARG A 251 4.38 -9.90 -12.28
CA ARG A 251 4.69 -8.89 -13.30
C ARG A 251 6.13 -9.01 -13.79
N ARG A 252 7.11 -9.23 -12.90
CA ARG A 252 8.51 -9.41 -13.29
C ARG A 252 8.71 -10.65 -14.14
N ARG A 253 8.00 -11.74 -13.83
CA ARG A 253 8.04 -12.98 -14.59
C ARG A 253 7.51 -12.79 -16.01
N ILE A 254 6.33 -12.19 -16.17
CA ILE A 254 5.75 -11.88 -17.49
C ILE A 254 6.70 -11.00 -18.31
N VAL A 255 7.31 -9.98 -17.70
CA VAL A 255 8.28 -9.11 -18.39
C VAL A 255 9.54 -9.88 -18.82
N ARG A 256 10.02 -10.84 -18.01
CA ARG A 256 11.17 -11.69 -18.39
C ARG A 256 10.82 -12.60 -19.57
N GLU A 257 9.70 -13.32 -19.47
CA GLU A 257 9.20 -14.20 -20.54
C GLU A 257 9.02 -13.43 -21.85
N SER A 258 8.42 -12.23 -21.81
CA SER A 258 8.26 -11.38 -23.02
C SER A 258 9.58 -10.91 -23.63
N LYS A 259 10.62 -10.71 -22.81
CA LYS A 259 11.95 -10.34 -23.30
C LYS A 259 12.64 -11.52 -23.95
N GLU A 260 12.54 -12.70 -23.34
CA GLU A 260 13.06 -13.96 -23.86
C GLU A 260 12.41 -14.31 -25.22
N GLU A 261 11.09 -14.15 -25.35
CA GLU A 261 10.38 -14.32 -26.62
C GLU A 261 10.81 -13.29 -27.68
N SER A 262 11.01 -12.02 -27.28
CA SER A 262 11.49 -10.97 -28.21
C SER A 262 12.92 -11.23 -28.66
N THR A 263 13.79 -11.75 -27.79
CA THR A 263 15.18 -12.11 -28.16
C THR A 263 15.18 -13.32 -29.09
N ALA A 264 14.38 -14.35 -28.81
CA ALA A 264 14.22 -15.52 -29.67
C ALA A 264 13.71 -15.11 -31.07
N THR A 265 12.67 -14.27 -31.13
CA THR A 265 12.14 -13.76 -32.41
C THR A 265 13.16 -12.93 -33.19
N THR A 266 14.07 -12.24 -32.51
CA THR A 266 15.14 -11.45 -33.16
C THR A 266 16.23 -12.37 -33.70
N LEU A 267 16.60 -13.42 -32.95
CA LEU A 267 17.53 -14.46 -33.39
C LEU A 267 16.98 -15.18 -34.63
N ASP A 268 15.71 -15.59 -34.62
CA ASP A 268 15.04 -16.25 -35.76
C ASP A 268 15.11 -15.39 -37.04
N LYS A 269 14.89 -14.07 -36.92
CA LYS A 269 14.99 -13.14 -38.06
C LYS A 269 16.42 -12.99 -38.57
N ILE A 270 17.42 -13.03 -37.68
CA ILE A 270 18.84 -13.00 -38.07
C ILE A 270 19.20 -14.29 -38.80
N ILE A 271 18.73 -15.44 -38.32
CA ILE A 271 18.93 -16.74 -38.97
C ILE A 271 18.32 -16.75 -40.37
N ASP A 272 17.05 -16.34 -40.52
CA ASP A 272 16.37 -16.27 -41.82
C ASP A 272 17.07 -15.30 -42.79
N PHE A 273 17.57 -14.17 -42.28
CA PHE A 273 18.36 -13.23 -43.07
C PHE A 273 19.69 -13.83 -43.53
N VAL A 274 20.40 -14.54 -42.65
CA VAL A 274 21.66 -15.24 -42.97
C VAL A 274 21.42 -16.37 -43.97
N GLU A 275 20.34 -17.14 -43.84
CA GLU A 275 19.98 -18.19 -44.80
C GLU A 275 19.62 -17.63 -46.17
N THR A 276 18.90 -16.50 -46.22
CA THR A 276 18.54 -15.83 -47.47
C THR A 276 19.79 -15.25 -48.14
N ALA A 277 20.65 -14.57 -47.39
CA ALA A 277 21.88 -13.99 -47.92
C ALA A 277 22.90 -15.07 -48.35
N LYS A 278 22.87 -16.28 -47.78
CA LYS A 278 23.65 -17.44 -48.29
C LYS A 278 23.23 -17.85 -49.70
N LYS A 279 21.93 -17.81 -50.01
CA LYS A 279 21.40 -18.20 -51.32
C LYS A 279 21.76 -17.19 -52.43
N GLU A 280 22.04 -15.95 -52.06
CA GLU A 280 22.35 -14.84 -52.98
C GLU A 280 23.86 -14.47 -53.02
N ALA A 281 24.72 -15.20 -52.29
CA ALA A 281 26.13 -14.85 -52.15
C ALA A 281 26.98 -15.26 -53.36
N ASP A 282 27.61 -14.27 -54.02
CA ASP A 282 28.45 -14.44 -55.22
C ASP A 282 29.94 -14.13 -54.99
N SER A 283 30.36 -13.79 -53.75
CA SER A 283 31.77 -13.51 -53.40
C SER A 283 32.27 -14.25 -52.15
N GLU A 284 33.54 -14.69 -52.18
CA GLU A 284 34.21 -15.41 -51.07
C GLU A 284 34.19 -14.62 -49.75
N GLU A 285 34.44 -13.31 -49.80
CA GLU A 285 34.43 -12.44 -48.60
C GLU A 285 33.02 -12.32 -47.97
N LYS A 286 31.95 -12.37 -48.78
CA LYS A 286 30.58 -12.38 -48.26
C LYS A 286 30.23 -13.73 -47.62
N ALA A 287 30.69 -14.83 -48.21
CA ALA A 287 30.47 -16.16 -47.66
C ALA A 287 31.20 -16.36 -46.31
N GLU A 288 32.39 -15.78 -46.18
CA GLU A 288 33.16 -15.83 -44.93
C GLU A 288 32.54 -14.94 -43.84
N ALA A 289 32.10 -13.72 -44.18
CA ALA A 289 31.36 -12.87 -43.26
C ALA A 289 30.04 -13.51 -42.78
N LEU A 290 29.32 -14.22 -43.66
CA LEU A 290 28.11 -14.95 -43.28
C LEU A 290 28.39 -16.14 -42.36
N ARG A 291 29.51 -16.86 -42.53
CA ARG A 291 29.93 -17.93 -41.62
C ARG A 291 30.22 -17.40 -40.23
N VAL A 292 30.96 -16.30 -40.12
CA VAL A 292 31.30 -15.69 -38.83
C VAL A 292 30.05 -15.23 -38.09
N ILE A 293 29.09 -14.62 -38.78
CA ILE A 293 27.81 -14.22 -38.18
C ILE A 293 27.03 -15.45 -37.70
N GLN A 294 27.03 -16.55 -38.46
CA GLN A 294 26.33 -17.76 -38.07
C GLN A 294 26.95 -18.46 -36.86
N ASP A 295 28.29 -18.54 -36.79
CA ASP A 295 29.00 -19.07 -35.60
C ASP A 295 28.74 -18.20 -34.36
N LEU A 296 28.62 -16.88 -34.53
CA LEU A 296 28.23 -15.96 -33.45
C LEU A 296 26.77 -16.15 -33.00
N VAL A 297 25.85 -16.46 -33.91
CA VAL A 297 24.46 -16.74 -33.57
C VAL A 297 24.34 -18.05 -32.79
N VAL A 298 25.03 -19.12 -33.22
CA VAL A 298 25.03 -20.41 -32.52
C VAL A 298 25.63 -20.29 -31.11
N THR A 299 26.71 -19.53 -30.95
CA THR A 299 27.30 -19.30 -29.61
C THR A 299 26.41 -18.48 -28.69
N LEU A 300 25.60 -17.57 -29.23
CA LEU A 300 24.61 -16.81 -28.46
C LEU A 300 23.38 -17.66 -28.08
N GLU A 301 23.01 -18.65 -28.89
CA GLU A 301 21.94 -19.62 -28.56
C GLU A 301 22.34 -20.56 -27.41
N ASP A 302 23.62 -20.95 -27.32
CA ASP A 302 24.13 -21.83 -26.26
C ASP A 302 24.28 -21.12 -24.88
N GLU A 303 24.23 -19.79 -24.83
CA GLU A 303 24.38 -18.97 -23.59
C GLU A 303 23.06 -18.50 -22.97
N ILE A 304 21.92 -18.70 -23.65
CA ILE A 304 20.56 -18.37 -23.18
C ILE A 304 19.91 -19.58 -22.50
#